data_AF-A0A495ZZN5-F1
#
_entry.id   AF-A0A495ZZN5-F1
#
_cell.length_a   1.000
_cell.length_b   1.000
_cell.length_c   1.000
_cell.angle_alpha   90.00
_cell.angle_beta   90.00
_cell.angle_gamma   90.00
#
_symmetry.space_group_name_H-M   'P 1'
#
loop_
_entity.id
_entity.type
_entity.pdbx_description
1 polymer ?
#
loop_
_entity_poly.entity_id
_entity_poly.type
_entity_poly.pdbx_seq_one_letter_code
_entity_poly.pdbx_strand_id
1 'polypeptide(L)'
;MVPTAVVLSPESYAEVVAEFLERSEVESDETHKLEYQLGLPPISVQSEDTDIVVVKELVPNPCPICHHPLKFLRELIERFENEETNLIRCPLGHRYSGIMKVYHLNIFQQSENREAVEKIAECPACGGKKIQYLGPAEMFCLDCDWDSGMIARYKI
;
A
#
# COMPACT_ATOMS: atom_id res chain seq x y z
N MET A 1 4.48 -1.39 -9.03
CA MET A 1 5.54 -1.87 -8.13
C MET A 1 4.98 -2.99 -7.25
N VAL A 2 5.79 -3.92 -6.74
CA VAL A 2 5.28 -5.08 -5.95
C VAL A 2 5.81 -5.07 -4.53
N PRO A 3 4.94 -5.24 -3.51
CA PRO A 3 5.36 -5.59 -2.16
C PRO A 3 6.13 -6.92 -2.15
N THR A 4 7.39 -6.88 -1.76
CA THR A 4 8.28 -8.06 -1.69
C THR A 4 8.55 -8.53 -0.28
N ALA A 5 8.40 -7.64 0.71
CA ALA A 5 8.40 -7.99 2.11
C ALA A 5 7.51 -7.01 2.88
N VAL A 6 6.95 -7.46 3.99
CA VAL A 6 6.26 -6.64 4.97
C VAL A 6 6.98 -6.84 6.30
N VAL A 7 7.42 -5.76 6.92
CA VAL A 7 8.08 -5.78 8.23
C VAL A 7 7.17 -5.09 9.20
N LEU A 8 6.71 -5.81 10.23
CA LEU A 8 5.83 -5.27 11.25
C LEU A 8 6.56 -5.11 12.57
N SER A 9 6.08 -4.15 13.36
CA SER A 9 6.37 -4.06 14.79
C SER A 9 5.71 -5.22 15.54
N PRO A 10 6.24 -5.65 16.68
CA PRO A 10 5.60 -6.67 17.51
C PRO A 10 4.16 -6.31 17.89
N GLU A 11 3.91 -5.02 18.15
CA GLU A 11 2.61 -4.47 18.55
C GLU A 11 1.61 -4.56 17.39
N SER A 12 1.95 -4.04 16.22
CA SER A 12 1.07 -4.08 15.04
C SER A 12 0.88 -5.49 14.50
N TYR A 13 1.89 -6.36 14.63
CA TYR A 13 1.71 -7.78 14.34
C TYR A 13 0.64 -8.40 15.25
N ALA A 14 0.70 -8.11 16.56
CA ALA A 14 -0.28 -8.61 17.52
C ALA A 14 -1.70 -8.08 17.24
N GLU A 15 -1.84 -6.81 16.84
CA GLU A 15 -3.12 -6.22 16.44
C GLU A 15 -3.71 -6.91 15.19
N VAL A 16 -2.91 -7.11 14.14
CA VAL A 16 -3.35 -7.79 12.91
C VAL A 16 -3.77 -9.23 13.21
N VAL A 17 -3.02 -9.93 14.06
CA VAL A 17 -3.38 -11.29 14.50
C VAL A 17 -4.69 -11.28 15.27
N ALA A 18 -4.90 -10.33 16.19
CA ALA A 18 -6.11 -10.24 16.99
C ALA A 18 -7.35 -9.95 16.13
N GLU A 19 -7.30 -8.95 15.24
CA GLU A 19 -8.42 -8.64 14.32
C GLU A 19 -8.75 -9.85 13.43
N PHE A 20 -7.73 -10.59 13.01
CA PHE A 20 -7.90 -11.78 12.19
C PHE A 20 -8.58 -12.93 12.96
N LEU A 21 -8.16 -13.18 14.20
CA LEU A 21 -8.75 -14.20 15.06
C LEU A 21 -10.20 -13.85 15.45
N GLU A 22 -10.51 -12.58 15.69
CA GLU A 22 -11.88 -12.13 15.96
C GLU A 22 -12.82 -12.31 14.75
N ARG A 23 -12.30 -12.25 13.53
CA ARG A 23 -13.07 -12.47 12.29
C ARG A 23 -13.18 -13.93 11.87
N SER A 24 -12.36 -14.81 12.43
CA SER A 24 -12.25 -16.20 12.00
C SER A 24 -12.81 -17.12 13.09
N GLU A 25 -14.04 -17.64 12.92
CA GLU A 25 -14.59 -18.75 13.73
C GLU A 25 -13.88 -20.09 13.44
N VAL A 26 -12.55 -20.10 13.29
CA VAL A 26 -11.79 -21.26 12.80
C VAL A 26 -11.05 -21.93 13.96
N GLU A 27 -11.39 -23.21 14.18
CA GLU A 27 -10.79 -24.10 15.17
C GLU A 27 -9.28 -24.32 14.94
N SER A 28 -8.65 -24.67 16.05
CA SER A 28 -7.29 -24.31 16.46
C SER A 28 -6.13 -25.15 15.92
N ASP A 29 -6.26 -25.81 14.76
CA ASP A 29 -5.24 -26.80 14.34
C ASP A 29 -4.53 -26.52 13.02
N GLU A 30 -4.86 -25.42 12.32
CA GLU A 30 -4.09 -24.96 11.17
C GLU A 30 -3.75 -23.48 11.27
N THR A 31 -2.76 -23.16 12.12
CA THR A 31 -1.97 -21.92 12.01
C THR A 31 -1.16 -21.93 10.70
N HIS A 32 -1.86 -21.91 9.57
CA HIS A 32 -1.27 -21.49 8.31
C HIS A 32 -0.81 -20.04 8.51
N LYS A 33 0.48 -19.79 8.24
CA LYS A 33 1.11 -18.48 8.44
C LYS A 33 0.22 -17.38 7.84
N LEU A 34 -0.04 -16.31 8.61
CA LEU A 34 -0.80 -15.12 8.20
C LEU A 34 -0.48 -14.63 6.78
N GLU A 35 0.76 -14.80 6.35
CA GLU A 35 1.26 -14.58 4.99
C GLU A 35 0.35 -15.20 3.91
N TYR A 36 -0.01 -16.48 4.07
CA TYR A 36 -0.81 -17.22 3.09
C TYR A 36 -2.29 -16.78 3.11
N GLN A 37 -2.83 -16.52 4.30
CA GLN A 37 -4.24 -16.18 4.47
C GLN A 37 -4.56 -14.75 4.03
N LEU A 38 -3.61 -13.82 4.20
CA LEU A 38 -3.74 -12.43 3.77
C LEU A 38 -3.22 -12.17 2.35
N GLY A 39 -2.67 -13.20 1.69
CA GLY A 39 -2.05 -13.06 0.35
C GLY A 39 -0.86 -12.10 0.35
N LEU A 40 -0.19 -11.94 1.49
CA LEU A 40 0.89 -10.99 1.68
C LEU A 40 2.25 -11.62 1.28
N PRO A 41 3.24 -10.80 0.89
CA PRO A 41 4.64 -11.23 0.92
C PRO A 41 5.07 -11.70 2.32
N PRO A 42 6.22 -12.38 2.43
CA PRO A 42 6.76 -12.80 3.73
C PRO A 42 6.69 -11.66 4.74
N ILE A 43 6.10 -11.96 5.89
CA ILE A 43 5.92 -11.03 6.99
C ILE A 43 7.04 -11.31 7.98
N SER A 44 7.90 -10.33 8.22
CA SER A 44 8.90 -10.40 9.29
C SER A 44 8.55 -9.46 10.43
N VAL A 45 8.95 -9.83 11.64
CA VAL A 45 8.80 -9.01 12.85
C VAL A 45 10.19 -8.63 13.29
N GLN A 46 10.61 -7.39 13.00
CA GLN A 46 12.00 -6.94 13.27
C GLN A 46 12.16 -5.46 13.63
N SER A 47 11.21 -4.59 13.27
CA SER A 47 11.36 -3.16 13.52
C SER A 47 10.62 -2.79 14.80
N GLU A 48 11.35 -2.30 15.80
CA GLU A 48 10.77 -1.99 17.11
C GLU A 48 9.82 -0.78 17.06
N ASP A 49 9.99 0.13 16.08
CA ASP A 49 9.26 1.42 16.06
C ASP A 49 8.57 1.78 14.73
N THR A 50 8.67 0.96 13.67
CA THR A 50 8.05 1.29 12.37
C THR A 50 7.59 0.08 11.55
N ASP A 51 6.34 0.10 11.13
CA ASP A 51 5.80 -0.86 10.17
C ASP A 51 6.07 -0.42 8.73
N ILE A 52 6.71 -1.29 7.95
CA ILE A 52 7.25 -0.97 6.62
C ILE A 52 6.83 -2.02 5.59
N VAL A 53 6.33 -1.58 4.43
CA VAL A 53 6.23 -2.39 3.22
C VAL A 53 7.45 -2.14 2.35
N VAL A 54 8.21 -3.19 2.06
CA VAL A 54 9.33 -3.14 1.13
C VAL A 54 8.85 -3.47 -0.27
N VAL A 55 8.84 -2.45 -1.12
CA VAL A 55 8.40 -2.55 -2.50
C VAL A 55 9.62 -2.52 -3.43
N LYS A 56 9.72 -3.49 -4.33
CA LYS A 56 10.82 -3.56 -5.31
C LYS A 56 10.29 -3.38 -6.72
N GLU A 57 11.09 -2.71 -7.54
CA GLU A 57 10.80 -2.47 -8.96
C GLU A 57 12.04 -2.66 -9.81
N LEU A 58 11.87 -3.29 -10.97
CA LEU A 58 12.91 -3.41 -11.99
C LEU A 58 12.80 -2.25 -12.99
N VAL A 59 13.90 -1.56 -13.24
CA VAL A 59 13.98 -0.41 -14.14
C VAL A 59 15.06 -0.67 -15.20
N PRO A 60 14.78 -0.49 -16.51
CA PRO A 60 13.56 0.10 -17.07
C PRO A 60 12.37 -0.87 -17.15
N ASN A 61 11.18 -0.34 -16.88
CA ASN A 61 9.88 -0.97 -17.13
C ASN A 61 8.95 0.13 -17.71
N PRO A 62 8.40 -0.01 -18.93
CA PRO A 62 8.34 -1.21 -19.79
C PRO A 62 9.68 -1.62 -20.41
N CYS A 63 9.72 -2.81 -21.02
CA CYS A 63 10.90 -3.30 -21.73
C CYS A 63 11.35 -2.29 -22.80
N PRO A 64 12.65 -1.91 -22.86
CA PRO A 64 13.12 -0.89 -23.80
C PRO A 64 13.14 -1.37 -25.26
N ILE A 65 13.04 -2.68 -25.49
CA ILE A 65 13.14 -3.28 -26.83
C ILE A 65 11.74 -3.48 -27.46
N CYS A 66 10.80 -4.04 -26.71
CA CYS A 66 9.45 -4.35 -27.22
C CYS A 66 8.33 -3.54 -26.58
N HIS A 67 8.65 -2.67 -25.63
CA HIS A 67 7.71 -1.86 -24.86
C HIS A 67 6.64 -2.67 -24.11
N HIS A 68 6.81 -3.99 -24.01
CA HIS A 68 5.94 -4.83 -23.21
C HIS A 68 6.12 -4.49 -21.73
N PRO A 69 5.03 -4.16 -21.01
CA PRO A 69 5.12 -3.93 -19.57
C PRO A 69 5.57 -5.22 -18.91
N LEU A 70 6.60 -5.15 -18.08
CA LEU A 70 6.92 -6.27 -17.20
C LEU A 70 5.77 -6.37 -16.21
N LYS A 71 4.96 -7.42 -16.36
CA LYS A 71 3.98 -7.74 -15.33
C LYS A 71 4.74 -7.97 -14.02
N PHE A 72 4.17 -7.38 -12.99
CA PHE A 72 4.62 -7.32 -11.61
C PHE A 72 4.69 -8.71 -10.95
N LEU A 73 5.58 -9.57 -11.46
CA LEU A 73 5.77 -10.95 -11.05
C LEU A 73 6.94 -11.02 -10.07
N ARG A 74 6.66 -11.44 -8.84
CA ARG A 74 7.67 -11.61 -7.77
C ARG A 74 8.83 -12.48 -8.24
N GLU A 75 8.54 -13.48 -9.06
CA GLU A 75 9.50 -14.41 -9.65
C GLU A 75 10.52 -13.74 -10.57
N LEU A 76 10.20 -12.57 -11.14
CA LEU A 76 11.17 -11.79 -11.93
C LEU A 76 12.15 -11.04 -11.03
N ILE A 77 11.67 -10.53 -9.89
CA ILE A 77 12.49 -9.83 -8.91
C ILE A 77 13.43 -10.83 -8.23
N GLU A 78 12.92 -11.96 -7.74
CA GLU A 78 13.71 -13.01 -7.10
C GLU A 78 14.81 -13.54 -8.03
N ARG A 79 14.50 -13.75 -9.32
CA ARG A 79 15.52 -14.14 -10.31
C ARG A 79 16.58 -13.07 -10.51
N PHE A 80 16.19 -11.81 -10.58
CA PHE A 80 17.14 -10.70 -10.73
C PHE A 80 18.08 -10.60 -9.52
N GLU A 81 17.58 -10.83 -8.31
CA GLU A 81 18.38 -10.85 -7.08
C GLU A 81 19.36 -12.03 -7.04
N ASN A 82 18.94 -13.21 -7.48
CA ASN A 82 19.77 -14.42 -7.46
C ASN A 82 20.81 -14.49 -8.59
N GLU A 83 20.52 -13.92 -9.77
CA GLU A 83 21.40 -14.05 -10.94
C GLU A 83 22.61 -13.08 -10.90
N GLU A 84 22.67 -12.10 -9.98
CA GLU A 84 23.73 -11.06 -9.83
C GLU A 84 24.16 -10.33 -11.13
N THR A 85 23.45 -10.51 -12.23
CA THR A 85 23.93 -10.14 -13.58
C THR A 85 23.44 -8.77 -14.05
N ASN A 86 22.69 -8.02 -13.23
CA ASN A 86 22.04 -6.76 -13.61
C ASN A 86 21.25 -6.84 -14.94
N LEU A 87 20.81 -8.04 -15.33
CA LEU A 87 20.11 -8.32 -16.59
C LEU A 87 18.65 -8.64 -16.31
N ILE A 88 17.76 -7.83 -16.87
CA ILE A 88 16.31 -8.06 -16.84
C ILE A 88 15.91 -8.90 -18.06
N ARG A 89 15.06 -9.90 -17.85
CA ARG A 89 14.45 -10.70 -18.92
C ARG A 89 12.98 -10.33 -19.08
N CYS A 90 12.63 -9.84 -20.27
CA CYS A 90 11.24 -9.63 -20.66
C CYS A 90 10.52 -10.98 -20.83
N PRO A 91 9.21 -11.09 -20.52
CA PRO A 91 8.40 -12.27 -20.84
C PRO A 91 8.43 -12.67 -22.33
N LEU A 92 8.71 -11.72 -23.22
CA LEU A 92 8.85 -11.96 -24.66
C LEU A 92 10.26 -12.39 -25.08
N GLY A 93 11.16 -12.69 -24.13
CA GLY A 93 12.49 -13.24 -24.39
C GLY A 93 13.63 -12.22 -24.54
N HIS A 94 13.34 -10.92 -24.58
CA HIS A 94 14.37 -9.88 -24.63
C HIS A 94 15.18 -9.81 -23.34
N ARG A 95 16.48 -9.53 -23.46
CA ARG A 95 17.39 -9.30 -22.33
C ARG A 95 17.98 -7.91 -22.43
N TYR A 96 18.00 -7.19 -21.33
CA TYR A 96 18.54 -5.83 -21.28
C TYR A 96 19.06 -5.52 -19.88
N SER A 97 20.02 -4.60 -19.79
CA SER A 97 20.53 -4.15 -18.51
C SER A 97 19.49 -3.33 -17.76
N GLY A 98 19.44 -3.52 -16.45
CA GLY A 98 18.59 -2.73 -15.58
C GLY A 98 19.06 -2.76 -14.14
N ILE A 99 18.30 -2.06 -13.30
CA ILE A 99 18.55 -1.94 -11.87
C ILE A 99 17.29 -2.27 -11.10
N MET A 100 17.47 -2.74 -9.87
CA MET A 100 16.39 -2.89 -8.91
C MET A 100 16.33 -1.62 -8.04
N LYS A 101 15.18 -0.97 -8.02
CA LYS A 101 14.88 0.09 -7.06
C LYS A 101 14.10 -0.51 -5.90
N VAL A 102 14.50 -0.17 -4.68
CA VAL A 102 13.87 -0.61 -3.44
C VAL A 102 13.24 0.62 -2.78
N TYR A 103 11.97 0.50 -2.42
CA TYR A 103 11.18 1.53 -1.78
C TYR A 103 10.70 1.00 -0.44
N HIS A 104 10.88 1.78 0.61
CA HIS A 104 10.38 1.50 1.95
C HIS A 104 9.17 2.40 2.17
N LEU A 105 7.98 1.81 2.24
CA LEU A 105 6.73 2.52 2.46
C LEU A 105 6.29 2.29 3.91
N ASN A 106 6.16 3.34 4.70
CA ASN A 106 5.68 3.21 6.07
C ASN A 106 4.17 2.94 6.07
N ILE A 107 3.75 1.87 6.72
CA ILE A 107 2.34 1.48 6.88
C ILE A 107 1.62 2.50 7.76
N PHE A 108 2.27 2.95 8.84
CA PHE A 108 1.76 3.98 9.74
C PHE A 108 2.43 5.33 9.52
N GLN A 109 2.36 5.86 8.30
CA GLN A 109 2.66 7.28 8.07
C GLN A 109 1.50 8.22 8.48
N GLN A 110 0.41 7.67 9.03
CA GLN A 110 -0.78 8.43 9.43
C GLN A 110 -0.89 8.70 10.94
N SER A 111 -0.03 8.14 11.79
CA SER A 111 -0.11 8.36 13.24
C SER A 111 0.54 9.68 13.69
N GLU A 112 1.52 10.22 12.97
CA GLU A 112 2.11 11.53 13.29
C GLU A 112 1.25 12.73 12.85
N ASN A 113 0.24 12.49 12.02
CA ASN A 113 -0.80 13.48 11.69
C ASN A 113 -2.17 13.07 12.23
N ARG A 114 -2.19 12.42 13.39
CA ARG A 114 -3.35 12.45 14.30
C ARG A 114 -3.45 13.82 14.98
N GLU A 115 -3.42 14.91 14.21
CA GLU A 115 -4.33 15.98 14.57
C GLU A 115 -5.70 15.33 14.49
N ALA A 116 -6.37 15.22 15.64
CA ALA A 116 -7.73 14.77 15.69
C ALA A 116 -8.51 15.65 14.70
N VAL A 117 -8.76 15.14 13.49
CA VAL A 117 -9.63 15.80 12.53
C VAL A 117 -10.96 15.90 13.25
N GLU A 118 -11.24 17.07 13.81
CA GLU A 118 -12.50 17.35 14.48
C GLU A 118 -13.58 17.01 13.46
N LYS A 119 -14.32 15.94 13.72
CA LYS A 119 -15.38 15.49 12.83
C LYS A 119 -16.38 16.63 12.70
N ILE A 120 -16.38 17.29 11.55
CA ILE A 120 -17.37 18.30 11.22
C ILE A 120 -18.71 17.57 11.12
N ALA A 121 -19.59 17.82 12.09
CA ALA A 121 -20.92 17.23 12.16
C ALA A 121 -21.96 18.05 11.36
N GLU A 122 -21.65 19.31 11.03
CA GLU A 122 -22.56 20.24 10.38
C GLU A 122 -21.84 21.02 9.27
N CYS A 123 -22.48 21.14 8.11
CA CYS A 123 -21.89 21.79 6.95
C CYS A 123 -21.71 23.29 7.25
N PRO A 124 -20.51 23.87 7.06
CA PRO A 124 -20.29 25.29 7.36
C PRO A 124 -21.05 26.23 6.41
N ALA A 125 -21.45 25.76 5.22
CA ALA A 125 -22.17 26.58 4.24
C ALA A 125 -23.69 26.64 4.49
N CYS A 126 -24.29 25.54 4.95
CA CYS A 126 -25.75 25.43 5.04
C CYS A 126 -26.28 24.91 6.39
N GLY A 127 -25.41 24.51 7.33
CA GLY A 127 -25.81 23.86 8.58
C GLY A 127 -26.38 22.45 8.43
N GLY A 128 -26.32 21.87 7.22
CA GLY A 128 -26.80 20.51 6.93
C GLY A 128 -25.98 19.44 7.65
N LYS A 129 -26.65 18.39 8.14
CA LYS A 129 -26.01 17.31 8.92
C LYS A 129 -25.54 16.13 8.06
N LYS A 130 -25.87 16.15 6.77
CA LYS A 130 -25.51 15.07 5.84
C LYS A 130 -24.18 15.38 5.16
N ILE A 131 -23.10 15.09 5.87
CA ILE A 131 -21.73 15.22 5.36
C ILE A 131 -21.18 13.84 5.01
N GLN A 132 -20.61 13.73 3.82
CA GLN A 132 -19.84 12.58 3.37
C GLN A 132 -18.35 12.93 3.36
N TYR A 133 -17.52 12.05 3.92
CA TYR A 133 -16.07 12.20 3.92
C TYR A 133 -15.51 11.47 2.69
N LEU A 134 -14.83 12.20 1.80
CA LEU A 134 -14.23 11.67 0.57
C LEU A 134 -12.76 11.26 0.80
N GLY A 135 -12.12 11.81 1.84
CA GLY A 135 -10.77 11.49 2.27
C GLY A 135 -10.47 12.06 3.66
N PRO A 136 -9.22 12.01 4.14
CA PRO A 136 -8.86 12.48 5.48
C PRO A 136 -9.11 13.98 5.72
N ALA A 137 -9.08 14.79 4.65
CA ALA A 137 -9.27 16.24 4.70
C ALA A 137 -10.35 16.76 3.72
N GLU A 138 -11.07 15.86 3.06
CA GLU A 138 -12.03 16.19 1.99
C GLU A 138 -13.45 15.79 2.40
N MET A 139 -14.37 16.74 2.33
CA MET A 139 -15.74 16.64 2.81
C MET A 139 -16.71 17.18 1.76
N PHE A 140 -17.84 16.49 1.61
CA PHE A 140 -18.91 16.85 0.70
C PHE A 140 -20.25 16.93 1.45
N CYS A 141 -20.99 18.02 1.28
CA CYS A 141 -22.32 18.18 1.85
C CYS A 141 -23.40 17.74 0.86
N LEU A 142 -24.20 16.74 1.23
CA LEU A 142 -25.29 16.23 0.40
C LEU A 142 -26.53 17.14 0.35
N ASP A 143 -26.60 18.15 1.22
CA ASP A 143 -27.75 19.07 1.28
C ASP A 143 -27.53 20.33 0.43
N CYS A 144 -26.28 20.74 0.17
CA CYS A 144 -25.97 21.97 -0.58
C CYS A 144 -24.83 21.84 -1.61
N ASP A 145 -24.37 20.62 -1.86
CA ASP A 145 -23.27 20.29 -2.77
C ASP A 145 -21.95 21.03 -2.49
N TRP A 146 -21.76 21.50 -1.25
CA TRP A 146 -20.52 22.11 -0.83
C TRP A 146 -19.41 21.07 -0.71
N ASP A 147 -18.26 21.36 -1.32
CA ASP A 147 -17.08 20.49 -1.39
C ASP A 147 -15.85 21.22 -0.81
N SER A 148 -15.26 20.66 0.25
CA SER A 148 -14.06 21.24 0.88
C SER A 148 -12.77 21.02 0.07
N GLY A 149 -12.79 20.11 -0.90
CA GLY A 149 -11.66 19.75 -1.77
C GLY A 149 -11.56 20.58 -3.06
N MET A 150 -12.54 21.45 -3.36
CA MET A 150 -12.49 22.31 -4.54
C MET A 150 -11.44 23.43 -4.40
N ILE A 151 -10.21 23.16 -4.79
CA ILE A 151 -9.32 24.20 -5.30
C ILE A 151 -9.99 24.71 -6.58
N ALA A 152 -10.38 26.00 -6.60
CA ALA A 152 -10.99 26.64 -7.76
C ALA A 152 -10.10 26.50 -9.00
N ARG A 153 -10.34 25.44 -9.78
CA ARG A 153 -9.83 25.31 -11.13
C ARG A 153 -10.81 26.10 -12.00
N TYR A 154 -10.26 27.05 -12.75
CA TYR A 154 -10.91 28.07 -13.59
C TYR A 154 -11.21 29.40 -12.87
N LYS A 155 -10.23 30.32 -12.96
CA LYS A 155 -10.53 31.74 -13.18
C LYS A 155 -10.66 31.95 -14.69
N ILE A 156 -11.70 32.71 -15.06
CA ILE A 156 -12.01 33.25 -16.40
C ILE A 156 -10.81 34.01 -16.96
#